data_AF-A0A4D6DJD7-F1
#
_entry.id   AF-A0A4D6DJD7-F1
#
_cell.length_a   1.000
_cell.length_b   1.000
_cell.length_c   1.000
_cell.angle_alpha   90.00
_cell.angle_beta   90.00
_cell.angle_gamma   90.00
#
_symmetry.space_group_name_H-M   'P 1'
#
loop_
_entity.id
_entity.type
_entity.pdbx_description
1 polymer ?
#
loop_
_entity_poly.entity_id
_entity_poly.type
_entity_poly.pdbx_seq_one_letter_code
_entity_poly.pdbx_strand_id
1 'polypeptide(L)'
;LPVMLYIYGGGFTEGTSGTDLYGPDFLVQNDIVLVTFNYRVGALGFLCCQSEEDGVPGNAGFKDQNMAIRWVVDNIAAFGGDPKKVTLVGHSAGAASVQYHLISEASKGLFQRAIVMSGSTYCSWSLTEQRNWVEKLAK
;
A
#
# COMPACT_ATOMS: atom_id res chain seq x y z
N LEU A 1 8.60 -8.60 -18.50
CA LEU A 1 7.50 -9.41 -17.92
C LEU A 1 6.44 -8.47 -17.30
N PRO A 2 5.14 -8.80 -17.32
CA PRO A 2 4.14 -8.07 -16.54
C PRO A 2 4.48 -8.12 -15.04
N VAL A 3 4.16 -7.04 -14.32
CA VAL A 3 4.52 -6.88 -12.90
C VAL A 3 3.26 -6.99 -12.04
N MET A 4 3.32 -7.85 -11.03
CA MET A 4 2.31 -7.95 -9.98
C MET A 4 2.88 -7.30 -8.71
N LEU A 5 2.35 -6.14 -8.33
CA LEU A 5 2.78 -5.40 -7.15
C LEU A 5 1.75 -5.59 -6.02
N TYR A 6 2.12 -6.32 -4.98
CA TYR A 6 1.21 -6.73 -3.91
C TYR A 6 1.36 -5.88 -2.64
N ILE A 7 0.22 -5.39 -2.12
CA ILE A 7 0.08 -4.66 -0.86
C ILE A 7 -0.64 -5.57 0.16
N TYR A 8 0.03 -5.89 1.26
CA TYR A 8 -0.56 -6.72 2.32
C TYR A 8 -1.67 -6.01 3.10
N GLY A 9 -2.56 -6.82 3.68
CA GLY A 9 -3.59 -6.41 4.64
C GLY A 9 -3.10 -6.42 6.09
N GLY A 10 -4.01 -6.47 7.05
CA GLY A 10 -3.68 -6.37 8.49
C GLY A 10 -4.29 -5.14 9.17
N GLY A 11 -5.45 -4.69 8.69
CA GLY A 11 -6.24 -3.63 9.33
C GLY A 11 -5.49 -2.30 9.53
N PHE A 12 -4.45 -2.02 8.74
CA PHE A 12 -3.52 -0.90 8.93
C PHE A 12 -2.81 -0.85 10.29
N THR A 13 -2.82 -1.95 11.05
CA THR A 13 -2.23 -2.04 12.40
C THR A 13 -1.10 -3.06 12.47
N GLU A 14 -1.12 -4.05 11.59
CA GLU A 14 -0.10 -5.09 11.45
C GLU A 14 0.12 -5.43 9.96
N GLY A 15 1.08 -6.32 9.69
CA GLY A 15 1.34 -6.85 8.36
C GLY A 15 2.84 -6.97 8.07
N THR A 16 3.18 -7.77 7.08
CA THR A 16 4.56 -8.00 6.62
C THR A 16 4.55 -8.40 5.16
N SER A 17 5.62 -8.12 4.43
CA SER A 17 5.85 -8.66 3.07
C SER A 17 6.62 -9.98 3.06
N GLY A 18 6.91 -10.53 4.25
CA GLY A 18 7.69 -11.74 4.43
C GLY A 18 7.07 -12.98 3.79
N THR A 19 7.93 -13.87 3.31
CA THR A 19 7.56 -15.09 2.58
C THR A 19 6.87 -16.14 3.44
N ASP A 20 6.98 -16.05 4.77
CA ASP A 20 6.28 -16.95 5.70
C ASP A 20 4.75 -16.84 5.58
N LEU A 21 4.25 -15.68 5.14
CA LEU A 21 2.82 -15.45 4.87
C LEU A 21 2.52 -15.26 3.38
N TYR A 22 3.44 -14.63 2.64
CA TYR A 22 3.24 -14.25 1.24
C TYR A 22 4.34 -14.84 0.33
N GLY A 23 4.60 -16.14 0.49
CA GLY A 23 5.57 -16.89 -0.31
C GLY A 23 5.28 -16.80 -1.81
N PRO A 24 6.32 -16.59 -2.66
CA PRO A 24 6.14 -16.38 -4.09
C PRO A 24 5.95 -17.69 -4.88
N ASP A 25 6.14 -18.85 -4.24
CA ASP A 25 6.40 -20.17 -4.84
C ASP A 25 5.37 -20.58 -5.89
N PHE A 26 4.09 -20.25 -5.69
CA PHE A 26 3.03 -20.57 -6.64
C PHE A 26 2.90 -19.55 -7.77
N LEU A 27 3.16 -18.28 -7.50
CA LEU A 27 2.97 -17.20 -8.46
C LEU A 27 4.15 -17.11 -9.44
N VAL A 28 5.37 -17.34 -8.96
CA VAL A 28 6.61 -17.29 -9.75
C VAL A 28 6.72 -18.43 -10.78
N GLN A 29 5.84 -19.43 -10.71
CA GLN A 29 5.70 -20.44 -11.77
C GLN A 29 5.17 -19.86 -13.09
N ASN A 30 4.59 -18.66 -13.05
CA ASN A 30 4.11 -17.93 -14.22
C ASN A 30 5.15 -16.88 -14.64
N ASP A 31 5.13 -16.50 -15.92
CA ASP A 31 6.01 -15.47 -16.50
C ASP A 31 5.62 -14.04 -16.03
N ILE A 32 5.80 -13.77 -14.75
CA ILE A 32 5.53 -12.48 -14.09
C ILE A 32 6.72 -12.06 -13.22
N VAL A 33 6.79 -10.78 -12.88
CA VAL A 33 7.63 -10.30 -11.77
C VAL A 33 6.72 -9.96 -10.60
N LEU A 34 6.84 -10.71 -9.51
CA LEU A 34 6.13 -10.43 -8.26
C LEU A 34 6.97 -9.48 -7.40
N VAL A 35 6.33 -8.42 -6.89
CA VAL A 35 6.93 -7.47 -5.96
C VAL A 35 6.04 -7.36 -4.72
N THR A 36 6.64 -7.52 -3.55
CA THR A 36 6.03 -7.24 -2.23
C THR A 36 6.91 -6.21 -1.52
N PHE A 37 6.35 -5.45 -0.59
CA PHE A 37 7.08 -4.43 0.16
C PHE A 37 6.43 -4.12 1.50
N ASN A 38 7.19 -3.55 2.42
CA ASN A 38 6.69 -3.06 3.71
C ASN A 38 6.25 -1.61 3.63
N TYR A 39 5.15 -1.28 4.31
CA TYR A 39 4.71 0.08 4.59
C TYR A 39 4.43 0.21 6.09
N ARG A 40 4.59 1.41 6.65
CA ARG A 40 4.33 1.62 8.09
C ARG A 40 2.85 1.41 8.42
N VAL A 41 2.61 0.77 9.56
CA VAL A 41 1.28 0.48 10.12
C VAL A 41 1.14 1.07 11.52
N GLY A 42 -0.07 1.06 12.07
CA GLY A 42 -0.42 1.61 13.37
C GLY A 42 -0.17 3.11 13.46
N ALA A 43 0.11 3.60 14.67
CA ALA A 43 0.45 5.02 14.89
C ALA A 43 1.68 5.44 14.05
N LEU A 44 2.68 4.58 13.89
CA LEU A 44 3.89 4.89 13.11
C LEU A 44 3.59 5.18 11.63
N GLY A 45 2.51 4.64 11.08
CA GLY A 45 2.06 4.86 9.71
C GLY A 45 0.92 5.87 9.56
N PHE A 46 0.10 6.06 10.58
CA PHE A 46 -1.19 6.75 10.44
C PHE A 46 -1.51 7.76 11.54
N LEU A 47 -0.55 8.09 12.42
CA LEU A 47 -0.70 9.23 13.34
C LEU A 47 -0.92 10.52 12.55
N CYS A 48 -1.80 11.39 13.03
CA CYS A 48 -2.17 12.63 12.38
C CYS A 48 -2.24 13.76 13.42
N CYS A 49 -1.36 14.74 13.28
CA CYS A 49 -1.40 16.00 14.01
C CYS A 49 -2.12 17.05 13.15
N GLN A 50 -3.04 17.80 13.75
CA GLN A 50 -3.84 18.79 13.04
C GLN A 50 -3.09 20.10 12.77
N SER A 51 -2.06 20.42 13.56
CA SER A 51 -1.19 21.57 13.31
C SER A 51 -0.27 21.28 12.14
N GLU A 52 -0.20 22.20 11.18
CA GLU A 52 0.78 22.12 10.09
C GLU A 52 2.21 22.20 10.59
N GLU A 53 2.45 22.89 11.72
CA GLU A 53 3.77 23.06 12.33
C GLU A 53 4.42 21.73 12.73
N ASP A 54 3.61 20.74 13.12
CA ASP A 54 4.09 19.41 13.52
C ASP A 54 4.57 18.58 12.31
N GLY A 55 4.13 18.91 11.09
CA GLY A 55 4.52 18.19 9.88
C GLY A 55 4.02 16.73 9.80
N VAL A 56 3.01 16.36 10.59
CA VAL A 56 2.43 14.99 10.62
C VAL A 56 0.98 14.99 10.11
N PRO A 57 0.72 15.22 8.81
CA PRO A 57 -0.64 15.33 8.27
C PRO A 57 -1.36 13.97 8.11
N GLY A 58 -0.80 12.88 8.65
CA GLY A 58 -1.32 11.53 8.50
C GLY A 58 -0.95 10.83 7.19
N ASN A 59 -1.48 9.61 7.06
CA ASN A 59 -1.37 8.77 5.87
C ASN A 59 0.07 8.47 5.43
N ALA A 60 1.01 8.41 6.37
CA ALA A 60 2.41 8.09 6.07
C ALA A 60 2.54 6.69 5.46
N GLY A 61 1.77 5.70 5.93
CA GLY A 61 1.71 4.37 5.33
C GLY A 61 1.25 4.37 3.86
N PHE A 62 0.25 5.18 3.51
CA PHE A 62 -0.16 5.33 2.09
C PHE A 62 0.90 6.05 1.24
N LYS A 63 1.66 6.98 1.84
CA LYS A 63 2.78 7.65 1.17
C LYS A 63 3.94 6.70 0.95
N ASP A 64 4.22 5.82 1.91
CA ASP A 64 5.22 4.75 1.76
C ASP A 64 4.84 3.82 0.59
N GLN A 65 3.55 3.45 0.49
CA GLN A 65 3.05 2.66 -0.63
C GLN A 65 3.18 3.40 -1.97
N ASN A 66 2.85 4.70 -2.04
CA ASN A 66 3.05 5.49 -3.25
C ASN A 66 4.52 5.53 -3.67
N MET A 67 5.44 5.69 -2.72
CA MET A 67 6.88 5.65 -2.96
C MET A 67 7.32 4.29 -3.49
N ALA A 68 6.81 3.19 -2.94
CA ALA A 68 7.10 1.85 -3.42
C ALA A 68 6.59 1.62 -4.86
N ILE A 69 5.39 2.11 -5.20
CA ILE A 69 4.86 2.03 -6.56
C ILE A 69 5.76 2.82 -7.52
N ARG A 70 6.20 4.04 -7.15
CA ARG A 70 7.15 4.82 -7.95
C ARG A 70 8.47 4.11 -8.12
N TRP A 71 9.00 3.53 -7.05
CA TRP A 71 10.22 2.73 -7.10
C TRP A 71 10.09 1.59 -8.12
N VAL A 72 8.96 0.88 -8.14
CA VAL A 72 8.72 -0.17 -9.15
C VAL A 72 8.70 0.43 -10.57
N VAL A 73 8.01 1.55 -10.79
CA VAL A 73 7.99 2.21 -12.11
C VAL A 73 9.40 2.58 -12.59
N ASP A 74 10.24 3.08 -11.68
CA ASP A 74 11.56 3.60 -12.02
C ASP A 74 12.64 2.49 -12.13
N ASN A 75 12.46 1.36 -11.42
CA ASN A 75 13.53 0.36 -11.25
C ASN A 75 13.20 -1.03 -11.81
N ILE A 76 11.93 -1.41 -11.98
CA ILE A 76 11.58 -2.82 -12.24
C ILE A 76 12.08 -3.34 -13.59
N ALA A 77 12.41 -2.43 -14.52
CA ALA A 77 13.05 -2.78 -15.79
C ALA A 77 14.38 -3.51 -15.60
N ALA A 78 15.16 -3.16 -14.56
CA ALA A 78 16.43 -3.83 -14.24
C ALA A 78 16.24 -5.28 -13.76
N PHE A 79 15.03 -5.65 -13.34
CA PHE A 79 14.65 -6.98 -12.88
C PHE A 79 13.85 -7.75 -13.94
N GLY A 80 13.81 -7.25 -15.18
CA GLY A 80 13.06 -7.86 -16.28
C GLY A 80 11.55 -7.57 -16.28
N GLY A 81 11.06 -6.69 -15.40
CA GLY A 81 9.68 -6.22 -15.38
C GLY A 81 9.42 -5.11 -16.40
N ASP A 82 8.18 -4.96 -16.83
CA ASP A 82 7.73 -3.86 -17.69
C ASP A 82 6.95 -2.83 -16.84
N PRO A 83 7.48 -1.62 -16.62
CA PRO A 83 6.83 -0.60 -15.79
C PRO A 83 5.54 -0.04 -16.40
N LYS A 84 5.22 -0.38 -17.66
CA LYS A 84 3.95 -0.06 -18.31
C LYS A 84 2.94 -1.20 -18.25
N LYS A 85 3.26 -2.30 -17.54
CA LYS A 85 2.39 -3.45 -17.31
C LYS A 85 2.33 -3.84 -15.84
N VAL A 86 2.18 -2.86 -14.96
CA VAL A 86 1.99 -3.01 -13.52
C VAL A 86 0.51 -3.25 -13.21
N THR A 87 0.25 -4.34 -12.50
CA THR A 87 -1.02 -4.66 -11.85
C THR A 87 -0.86 -4.50 -10.35
N LEU A 88 -1.57 -3.53 -9.75
CA LEU A 88 -1.56 -3.30 -8.31
C LEU A 88 -2.57 -4.24 -7.63
N VAL A 89 -2.13 -5.06 -6.67
CA VAL A 89 -2.93 -6.08 -6.02
C VAL A 89 -2.91 -5.87 -4.53
N GLY A 90 -4.03 -6.12 -3.85
CA GLY A 90 -4.05 -6.05 -2.39
C GLY A 90 -5.24 -6.77 -1.79
N HIS A 91 -5.09 -7.17 -0.53
CA HIS A 91 -6.09 -7.91 0.24
C HIS A 91 -6.48 -7.16 1.53
N SER A 92 -7.77 -7.17 1.89
CA SER A 92 -8.28 -6.53 3.11
C SER A 92 -7.87 -5.04 3.17
N ALA A 93 -7.13 -4.60 4.19
CA ALA A 93 -6.57 -3.25 4.26
C ALA A 93 -5.67 -2.90 3.06
N GLY A 94 -4.97 -3.88 2.48
CA GLY A 94 -4.25 -3.72 1.22
C GLY A 94 -5.18 -3.52 0.02
N ALA A 95 -6.38 -4.12 0.02
CA ALA A 95 -7.37 -3.88 -1.03
C ALA A 95 -7.98 -2.47 -0.94
N ALA A 96 -8.29 -2.01 0.29
CA ALA A 96 -8.65 -0.60 0.51
C ALA A 96 -7.51 0.34 0.07
N SER A 97 -6.24 -0.01 0.34
CA SER A 97 -5.07 0.73 -0.13
C SER A 97 -5.01 0.83 -1.66
N VAL A 98 -5.21 -0.29 -2.38
CA VAL A 98 -5.30 -0.30 -3.85
C VAL A 98 -6.38 0.67 -4.33
N GLN A 99 -7.55 0.67 -3.68
CA GLN A 99 -8.63 1.58 -4.07
C GLN A 99 -8.32 3.04 -3.72
N TYR A 100 -7.65 3.34 -2.61
CA TYR A 100 -7.13 4.69 -2.33
C TYR A 100 -6.17 5.16 -3.42
N HIS A 101 -5.31 4.29 -3.93
CA HIS A 101 -4.43 4.60 -5.05
C HIS A 101 -5.17 4.76 -6.39
N LEU A 102 -6.31 4.10 -6.58
CA LEU A 102 -7.15 4.31 -7.76
C LEU A 102 -7.83 5.70 -7.78
N ILE A 103 -8.22 6.21 -6.62
CA ILE A 103 -8.99 7.47 -6.51
C ILE A 103 -8.12 8.70 -6.21
N SER A 104 -6.88 8.51 -5.74
CA SER A 104 -5.98 9.61 -5.39
C SER A 104 -5.14 10.06 -6.60
N GLU A 105 -5.18 11.36 -6.91
CA GLU A 105 -4.34 11.97 -7.95
C GLU A 105 -2.83 11.76 -7.69
N ALA A 106 -2.41 11.57 -6.42
CA ALA A 106 -1.01 11.29 -6.08
C ALA A 106 -0.46 10.02 -6.72
N SER A 107 -1.33 9.09 -7.13
CA SER A 107 -0.96 7.78 -7.68
C SER A 107 -1.33 7.62 -9.17
N LYS A 108 -1.77 8.71 -9.80
CA LYS A 108 -2.26 8.72 -11.18
C LYS A 108 -1.20 8.25 -12.17
N GLY A 109 -1.61 7.32 -13.04
CA GLY A 109 -0.78 6.81 -14.14
C GLY A 109 0.39 5.91 -13.71
N LEU A 110 0.51 5.57 -12.42
CA LEU A 110 1.62 4.75 -11.92
C LEU A 110 1.44 3.25 -12.18
N PHE A 111 0.21 2.78 -12.43
CA PHE A 111 -0.11 1.38 -12.73
C PHE A 111 -1.29 1.32 -13.70
N GLN A 112 -1.49 0.18 -14.36
CA GLN A 112 -2.45 0.05 -15.48
C GLN A 112 -3.65 -0.83 -15.14
N ARG A 113 -3.53 -1.71 -14.14
CA ARG A 113 -4.60 -2.61 -13.70
C ARG A 113 -4.59 -2.72 -12.18
N ALA A 114 -5.71 -3.12 -11.61
CA ALA A 114 -5.84 -3.35 -10.18
C ALA A 114 -6.64 -4.62 -9.88
N ILE A 115 -6.29 -5.33 -8.82
CA ILE A 115 -7.07 -6.44 -8.25
C ILE A 115 -7.34 -6.10 -6.78
N VAL A 116 -8.62 -5.99 -6.43
CA VAL A 116 -9.10 -5.53 -5.11
C VAL A 116 -9.75 -6.71 -4.39
N MET A 117 -9.09 -7.28 -3.38
CA MET A 117 -9.52 -8.53 -2.74
C MET A 117 -10.07 -8.27 -1.33
N SER A 118 -11.39 -8.41 -1.16
CA SER A 118 -12.03 -8.37 0.17
C SER A 118 -11.77 -7.10 0.99
N GLY A 119 -11.73 -5.93 0.34
CA GLY A 119 -11.64 -4.63 1.02
C GLY A 119 -11.90 -3.48 0.05
N SER A 120 -12.32 -2.33 0.57
CA SER A 120 -12.72 -1.18 -0.25
C SER A 120 -12.64 0.12 0.57
N THR A 121 -12.48 1.26 -0.10
CA THR A 121 -12.69 2.60 0.49
C THR A 121 -14.13 2.83 0.96
N TYR A 122 -15.09 2.01 0.50
CA TYR A 122 -16.47 2.04 0.98
C TYR A 122 -16.67 1.27 2.28
N CYS A 123 -15.68 0.48 2.71
CA CYS A 123 -15.75 -0.17 4.01
C CYS A 123 -15.57 0.88 5.11
N SER A 124 -16.45 0.86 6.12
CA SER A 124 -16.40 1.83 7.23
C SER A 124 -15.09 1.81 8.01
N TRP A 125 -14.40 0.67 8.06
CA TRP A 125 -13.10 0.52 8.72
C TRP A 125 -11.92 1.13 7.92
N SER A 126 -12.13 1.52 6.66
CA SER A 126 -11.04 1.97 5.79
C SER A 126 -10.57 3.40 6.08
N LEU A 127 -11.38 4.20 6.76
CA LEU A 127 -11.10 5.59 7.11
C LEU A 127 -11.32 5.83 8.61
N THR A 128 -10.35 6.47 9.25
CA THR A 128 -10.43 6.81 10.68
C THR A 128 -10.65 8.29 10.89
N GLU A 129 -11.71 8.60 11.65
CA GLU A 129 -11.99 9.94 12.14
C GLU A 129 -11.05 10.32 13.31
N GLN A 130 -10.61 11.58 13.34
CA GLN A 130 -9.74 12.06 14.42
C GLN A 130 -10.54 12.26 15.71
N ARG A 131 -10.05 11.69 16.82
CA ARG A 131 -10.67 11.78 18.16
C ARG A 131 -9.60 11.99 19.25
N ASN A 132 -8.69 12.94 19.01
CA ASN A 132 -7.56 13.26 19.89
C ASN A 132 -6.68 12.03 20.17
N TRP A 133 -6.33 11.30 19.10
CA TRP A 133 -5.62 10.03 19.20
C TRP A 133 -4.16 10.22 19.64
N VAL A 134 -3.53 11.32 19.23
CA VAL A 134 -2.15 11.65 19.59
C VAL A 134 -2.03 11.82 21.11
N GLU A 135 -2.92 12.63 21.69
CA GLU A 135 -2.93 12.94 23.12
C GLU A 135 -3.38 11.74 23.96
N LYS A 136 -4.24 10.88 23.42
CA LYS A 136 -4.64 9.64 24.10
C LYS A 136 -3.51 8.62 24.13
N LEU A 137 -2.74 8.50 23.04
CA LEU A 137 -1.62 7.56 22.95
C LEU A 137 -0.41 8.03 23.79
N ALA A 138 -0.22 9.34 23.94
CA ALA A 138 0.90 9.91 24.68
C ALA A 138 0.76 9.82 26.22
N LYS A 139 -0.41 9.46 26.74
CA LYS A 139 -0.70 9.31 28.16
C LYS A 139 -0.43 7.89 28.63
#